data_AF-A0A2V5TN40-F1
#
_entry.id   AF-A0A2V5TN40-F1
#
_cell.length_a   1.000
_cell.length_b   1.000
_cell.length_c   1.000
_cell.angle_alpha   90.00
_cell.angle_beta   90.00
_cell.angle_gamma   90.00
#
_symmetry.space_group_name_H-M   'P 1'
#
loop_
_entity.id
_entity.type
_entity.pdbx_description
1 polymer ?
#
loop_
_entity_poly.entity_id
_entity_poly.type
_entity_poly.pdbx_seq_one_letter_code
_entity_poly.pdbx_strand_id
1 'polypeptide(L)'
;MDVTFVCPNCRQELEADATLAGTQIQCPACGHRITIPEPDPATVKVINPIASSAAAREEKHFSVPVHDTPTEALIQKPPPPLEVTAKDTEKKMRVRTIRRTDCMELGHDNFDKVVSEFLAKIGQENIISINTFAYTHLDIGSQKLLTDFGVMIVFKG
;
A
#
# COMPACT_ATOMS: atom_id res chain seq x y z
N MET A 1 22.84 12.38 10.84
CA MET A 1 22.76 13.80 11.24
C MET A 1 22.73 14.56 9.94
N ASP A 2 21.74 15.41 9.76
CA ASP A 2 21.40 15.93 8.44
C ASP A 2 21.84 17.38 8.33
N VAL A 3 22.30 17.77 7.14
CA VAL A 3 22.77 19.12 6.81
C VAL A 3 21.78 19.75 5.86
N THR A 4 21.15 20.84 6.29
CA THR A 4 20.28 21.64 5.42
C THR A 4 21.10 22.72 4.72
N PHE A 5 21.04 22.77 3.40
CA PHE A 5 21.74 23.77 2.59
C PHE A 5 20.92 24.13 1.35
N VAL A 6 21.28 25.25 0.71
CA VAL A 6 20.52 25.81 -0.42
C VAL A 6 21.26 25.56 -1.72
N CYS A 7 20.55 25.09 -2.74
CA CYS A 7 21.12 24.92 -4.08
C CYS A 7 21.51 26.29 -4.69
N PRO A 8 22.75 26.48 -5.19
CA PRO A 8 23.19 27.75 -5.77
C PRO A 8 22.48 28.11 -7.08
N ASN A 9 21.90 27.13 -7.79
CA ASN A 9 21.28 27.34 -9.10
C ASN A 9 19.77 27.65 -9.00
N CYS A 10 19.00 26.86 -8.24
CA CYS A 10 17.55 27.04 -8.12
C CYS A 10 17.09 27.62 -6.77
N ARG A 11 18.00 27.85 -5.82
CA ARG A 11 17.72 28.29 -4.44
C ARG A 11 16.76 27.37 -3.68
N GLN A 12 16.66 26.11 -4.09
CA GLN A 12 15.91 25.09 -3.37
C GLN A 12 16.64 24.72 -2.08
N GLU A 13 15.94 24.74 -0.94
CA GLU A 13 16.40 24.14 0.31
C GLU A 13 16.43 22.62 0.17
N LEU A 14 17.58 22.03 0.46
CA LEU A 14 17.84 20.59 0.36
C LEU A 14 18.44 20.12 1.68
N GLU A 15 18.08 18.90 2.04
CA GLU A 15 18.60 18.22 3.23
C GLU A 15 19.35 16.97 2.75
N ALA A 16 20.60 16.83 3.18
CA ALA A 16 21.41 15.66 2.86
C ALA A 16 22.13 15.15 4.12
N ASP A 17 22.39 13.84 4.15
CA ASP A 17 23.11 13.22 5.25
C ASP A 17 24.54 13.74 5.32
N ALA A 18 25.03 14.07 6.52
CA ALA A 18 26.38 14.56 6.75
C ALA A 18 27.48 13.58 6.28
N THR A 19 27.18 12.29 6.14
CA THR A 19 28.10 11.27 5.58
C THR A 19 28.44 11.50 4.11
N LEU A 20 27.62 12.28 3.39
CA LEU A 20 27.81 12.64 1.99
C LEU A 20 28.49 14.00 1.82
N ALA A 21 28.96 14.62 2.90
CA ALA A 21 29.71 15.87 2.84
C ALA A 21 30.91 15.78 1.88
N GLY A 22 31.10 16.82 1.07
CA GLY A 22 32.14 16.88 0.04
C GLY A 22 31.84 16.13 -1.26
N THR A 23 30.76 15.33 -1.33
CA THR A 23 30.39 14.62 -2.56
C THR A 23 29.52 15.48 -3.49
N GLN A 24 29.63 15.21 -4.79
CA GLN A 24 28.80 15.86 -5.81
C GLN A 24 27.51 15.05 -6.03
N ILE A 25 26.37 15.67 -5.74
CA ILE A 25 25.05 15.10 -6.00
C ILE A 25 24.33 15.90 -7.09
N GLN A 26 23.34 15.30 -7.76
CA GLN A 26 22.45 16.06 -8.65
C GLN A 26 21.28 16.63 -7.88
N CYS A 27 21.03 17.92 -8.05
CA CYS A 27 19.86 18.59 -7.49
C CYS A 27 18.58 18.01 -8.12
N PRO A 28 17.61 17.50 -7.35
CA PRO A 28 16.37 16.95 -7.90
C PRO A 28 15.46 18.02 -8.53
N ALA A 29 15.61 19.28 -8.14
CA ALA A 29 14.78 20.38 -8.64
C ALA A 29 15.29 21.00 -9.96
N CYS A 30 16.59 20.99 -10.21
CA CYS A 30 17.17 21.63 -11.41
C CYS A 30 18.17 20.78 -12.19
N GLY A 31 18.48 19.56 -11.73
CA GLY A 31 19.42 18.64 -12.39
C GLY A 31 20.89 19.05 -12.31
N HIS A 32 21.21 20.21 -11.73
CA HIS A 32 22.58 20.71 -11.63
C HIS A 32 23.38 19.94 -10.58
N ARG A 33 24.68 19.70 -10.84
CA ARG A 33 25.57 19.04 -9.88
C ARG A 33 25.96 20.04 -8.78
N ILE A 34 25.69 19.67 -7.53
CA ILE A 34 25.96 20.49 -6.34
C ILE A 34 26.84 19.69 -5.38
N THR A 35 27.76 20.38 -4.72
CA THR A 35 28.63 19.78 -3.70
C THR A 35 28.00 20.00 -2.33
N ILE A 36 27.87 18.94 -1.54
CA ILE A 36 27.33 19.03 -0.18
C ILE A 36 28.39 19.69 0.73
N PRO A 37 28.07 20.80 1.43
CA PRO A 37 29.02 21.46 2.33
C PRO A 37 29.30 20.59 3.55
N GLU A 38 30.55 20.57 4.02
CA GLU A 38 30.90 19.96 5.30
C GLU A 38 30.24 20.72 6.45
N PRO A 39 29.54 20.03 7.37
CA PRO A 39 28.97 20.68 8.54
C PRO A 39 30.09 21.06 9.51
N ASP A 40 30.34 22.36 9.65
CA ASP A 40 31.25 22.90 10.65
C ASP A 40 30.55 22.84 12.03
N PRO A 41 31.08 22.09 13.02
CA PRO A 41 30.39 21.87 14.29
C PRO A 41 30.32 23.12 15.20
N ALA A 42 30.89 24.25 14.77
CA ALA A 42 31.03 25.47 15.57
C ALA A 42 29.88 26.49 15.38
N THR A 43 28.82 26.22 14.61
CA THR A 43 27.73 27.20 14.43
C THR A 43 26.35 26.56 14.42
N VAL A 44 26.04 25.75 15.44
CA VAL A 44 24.64 25.48 15.80
C VAL A 44 24.14 26.67 16.62
N LYS A 45 23.73 27.75 15.94
CA LYS A 45 22.88 28.75 16.58
C LYS A 45 21.46 28.18 16.60
N VAL A 46 21.05 27.68 17.76
CA VAL A 46 19.64 27.46 18.07
C VAL A 46 18.95 28.82 18.07
N ILE A 47 18.41 29.22 16.92
CA ILE A 47 17.60 30.43 16.81
C ILE A 47 16.24 30.09 17.39
N ASN A 48 16.05 30.35 18.69
CA ASN A 48 14.73 30.33 19.28
C ASN A 48 14.01 31.62 18.84
N PRO A 49 12.95 31.57 18.00
CA PRO A 49 12.33 32.76 17.41
C PRO A 49 11.66 33.69 18.45
N ILE A 50 11.50 33.19 19.68
CA ILE A 50 10.79 33.85 20.77
C ILE A 50 11.62 34.99 21.39
N ALA A 51 12.96 34.98 21.25
CA ALA A 51 13.82 35.92 21.96
C ALA A 51 14.01 37.29 21.25
N SER A 52 13.43 37.48 20.06
CA SER A 52 13.70 38.67 19.22
C SER A 52 12.48 39.53 18.91
N SER A 53 11.42 39.48 19.72
CA SER A 53 10.28 40.40 19.59
C SER A 53 10.37 41.54 20.61
N ALA A 54 10.67 42.73 20.12
CA ALA A 54 10.65 44.01 20.81
C ALA A 54 9.20 44.53 21.06
N ALA A 55 8.29 43.68 21.54
CA ALA A 55 6.93 44.06 21.90
C ALA A 55 6.81 44.09 23.44
N ALA A 56 7.41 45.12 24.02
CA ALA A 56 7.16 45.50 25.40
C ALA A 56 5.68 45.88 25.54
N ARG A 57 4.94 45.02 26.25
CA ARG A 57 3.75 45.29 27.08
C ARG A 57 2.78 46.37 26.58
N GLU A 58 1.71 45.94 25.91
CA GLU A 58 0.43 46.64 25.96
C GLU A 58 -0.70 45.60 26.01
N GLU A 59 -1.29 45.42 27.19
CA GLU A 59 -2.42 44.51 27.40
C GLU A 59 -3.69 45.15 26.82
N LYS A 60 -3.99 44.86 25.56
CA LYS A 60 -5.32 45.13 25.00
C LYS A 60 -6.22 43.94 25.28
N HIS A 61 -7.16 44.15 26.20
CA HIS A 61 -8.23 43.19 26.48
C HIS A 61 -9.24 43.24 25.32
N PHE A 62 -9.05 42.39 24.33
CA PHE A 62 -10.00 42.20 23.24
C PHE A 62 -11.05 41.18 23.69
N SER A 63 -12.30 41.62 23.84
CA SER A 63 -13.44 40.73 24.01
C SER A 63 -13.85 40.18 22.65
N VAL A 64 -13.66 38.87 22.46
CA VAL A 64 -14.17 38.16 21.29
C VAL A 64 -15.63 37.77 21.57
N PRO A 65 -16.60 38.16 20.73
CA PRO A 65 -17.97 37.67 20.84
C PRO A 65 -17.99 36.16 20.68
N VAL A 66 -18.48 35.46 21.71
CA VAL A 66 -18.68 34.00 21.66
C VAL A 66 -20.04 33.76 21.01
N HIS A 67 -20.04 33.05 19.89
CA HIS A 67 -21.27 32.66 19.20
C HIS A 67 -21.65 31.23 19.63
N ASP A 68 -22.87 31.04 20.14
CA ASP A 68 -23.37 29.77 20.71
C ASP A 68 -23.70 28.68 19.66
N THR A 69 -23.13 28.73 18.46
CA THR A 69 -23.31 27.66 17.47
C THR A 69 -22.13 26.70 17.48
N PRO A 70 -22.38 25.38 17.37
CA PRO A 70 -21.31 24.41 17.22
C PRO A 70 -20.45 24.76 15.99
N THR A 71 -19.14 24.75 16.18
CA THR A 71 -18.14 25.04 15.15
C THR A 71 -18.29 24.05 14.01
N GLU A 72 -18.73 24.52 12.85
CA GLU A 72 -18.87 23.69 11.67
C GLU A 72 -17.46 23.33 11.15
N ALA A 73 -17.14 22.03 11.16
CA ALA A 73 -15.85 21.53 10.75
C ALA A 73 -15.70 21.64 9.21
N LEU A 74 -15.20 22.77 8.74
CA LEU A 74 -14.97 23.05 7.30
C LEU A 74 -13.78 22.29 6.69
N ILE A 75 -13.15 21.39 7.44
CA ILE A 75 -12.07 20.54 6.92
C ILE A 75 -12.68 19.21 6.51
N GLN A 76 -13.10 19.12 5.25
CA GLN A 76 -13.27 17.82 4.63
C GLN A 76 -11.90 17.15 4.58
N LYS A 77 -11.76 16.07 5.34
CA LYS A 77 -10.58 15.20 5.29
C LYS A 77 -10.31 14.87 3.82
N PRO A 78 -9.15 15.27 3.27
CA PRO A 78 -8.82 14.98 1.88
C PRO A 78 -8.97 13.47 1.65
N PRO A 79 -9.65 13.04 0.58
CA PRO A 79 -9.69 11.63 0.26
C PRO A 79 -8.24 11.14 0.14
N PRO A 80 -7.91 9.96 0.72
CA PRO A 80 -6.56 9.44 0.66
C PRO A 80 -6.09 9.34 -0.80
N PRO A 81 -4.81 9.63 -1.08
CA PRO A 81 -4.28 9.62 -2.45
C PRO A 81 -4.58 8.29 -3.13
N LEU A 82 -5.17 8.38 -4.33
CA LEU A 82 -5.53 7.26 -5.21
C LEU A 82 -4.31 6.44 -5.70
N GLU A 83 -3.11 6.74 -5.21
CA GLU A 83 -1.86 6.10 -5.61
C GLU A 83 -1.48 4.89 -4.74
N VAL A 84 -2.26 4.57 -3.69
CA VAL A 84 -2.05 3.36 -2.87
C VAL A 84 -2.79 2.13 -3.44
N THR A 85 -3.64 2.28 -4.47
CA THR A 85 -4.37 1.17 -5.10
C THR A 85 -3.71 0.59 -6.36
N ALA A 86 -2.57 1.14 -6.82
CA ALA A 86 -1.86 0.65 -8.01
C ALA A 86 -0.70 -0.31 -7.70
N LYS A 87 -0.72 -0.96 -6.52
CA LYS A 87 0.03 -2.20 -6.26
C LYS A 87 -0.93 -3.38 -6.05
N ASP A 88 -2.04 -3.39 -6.79
CA ASP A 88 -2.68 -4.66 -7.12
C ASP A 88 -1.67 -5.40 -8.01
N THR A 89 -0.81 -6.19 -7.38
CA THR A 89 -0.04 -7.24 -8.04
C THR A 89 -0.98 -7.92 -9.01
N GLU A 90 -0.78 -7.75 -10.33
CA GLU A 90 -1.68 -8.27 -11.36
C GLU A 90 -1.94 -9.75 -11.12
N LYS A 91 -3.04 -10.07 -10.42
CA LYS A 91 -3.41 -11.44 -10.10
C LYS A 91 -3.64 -12.13 -11.44
N LYS A 92 -2.81 -13.11 -11.76
CA LYS A 92 -2.87 -13.78 -13.05
C LYS A 92 -4.10 -14.69 -13.06
N MET A 93 -4.73 -14.82 -14.23
CA MET A 93 -5.79 -15.81 -14.38
C MET A 93 -5.21 -17.22 -14.21
N ARG A 94 -5.87 -18.03 -13.39
CA ARG A 94 -5.53 -19.40 -13.08
C ARG A 94 -6.77 -20.28 -13.19
N VAL A 95 -6.54 -21.57 -13.43
CA VAL A 95 -7.59 -22.57 -13.53
C VAL A 95 -7.30 -23.68 -12.54
N ARG A 96 -8.33 -24.11 -11.82
CA ARG A 96 -8.29 -25.28 -10.94
C ARG A 96 -9.40 -26.23 -11.34
N THR A 97 -9.01 -27.45 -11.70
CA THR A 97 -9.93 -28.56 -11.93
C THR A 97 -9.94 -29.46 -10.70
N ILE A 98 -11.12 -29.75 -10.18
CA ILE A 98 -11.34 -30.66 -9.06
C ILE A 98 -12.31 -31.73 -9.54
N ARG A 99 -11.86 -32.99 -9.54
CA ARG A 99 -12.70 -34.13 -9.89
C ARG A 99 -13.23 -34.77 -8.62
N ARG A 100 -14.47 -35.24 -8.63
CA ARG A 100 -15.08 -35.90 -7.47
C ARG A 100 -14.30 -37.14 -7.03
N THR A 101 -13.79 -37.94 -7.97
CA THR A 101 -12.93 -39.09 -7.67
C THR A 101 -11.67 -38.72 -6.88
N ASP A 102 -11.07 -37.56 -7.14
CA ASP A 102 -9.85 -37.11 -6.45
C ASP A 102 -10.11 -36.68 -4.99
N CYS A 103 -11.38 -36.51 -4.61
CA CYS A 103 -11.82 -36.12 -3.27
C CYS A 103 -12.36 -37.31 -2.45
N MET A 104 -12.28 -38.53 -2.98
CA MET A 104 -12.69 -39.75 -2.28
C MET A 104 -11.58 -40.18 -1.31
N GLU A 105 -11.85 -40.12 -0.01
CA GLU A 105 -10.90 -40.55 1.04
C GLU A 105 -11.56 -41.59 1.94
N LEU A 106 -10.98 -42.79 2.04
CA LEU A 106 -11.48 -43.89 2.88
C LEU A 106 -12.97 -44.24 2.63
N GLY A 107 -13.45 -44.07 1.40
CA GLY A 107 -14.85 -44.31 1.03
C GLY A 107 -15.80 -43.14 1.36
N HIS A 108 -15.30 -42.05 1.95
CA HIS A 108 -16.04 -40.82 2.15
C HIS A 108 -15.82 -39.86 0.99
N ASP A 109 -16.91 -39.27 0.52
CA ASP A 109 -16.90 -38.25 -0.51
C ASP A 109 -16.72 -36.88 0.13
N ASN A 110 -15.53 -36.29 -0.02
CA ASN A 110 -15.21 -34.97 0.52
C ASN A 110 -15.27 -33.87 -0.55
N PHE A 111 -15.90 -34.13 -1.71
CA PHE A 111 -15.89 -33.20 -2.83
C PHE A 111 -16.36 -31.80 -2.44
N ASP A 112 -17.51 -31.68 -1.78
CA ASP A 112 -18.06 -30.39 -1.37
C ASP A 112 -17.16 -29.66 -0.37
N LYS A 113 -16.51 -30.39 0.54
CA LYS A 113 -15.56 -29.84 1.50
C LYS A 113 -14.35 -29.24 0.79
N VAL A 114 -13.71 -30.01 -0.10
CA VAL A 114 -12.52 -29.58 -0.85
C VAL A 114 -12.82 -28.39 -1.74
N VAL A 115 -13.97 -28.40 -2.43
CA VAL A 115 -14.40 -27.28 -3.27
C VAL A 115 -14.68 -26.05 -2.41
N SER A 116 -15.38 -26.19 -1.29
CA SER A 116 -15.69 -25.08 -0.38
C SER A 116 -14.43 -24.45 0.22
N GLU A 117 -13.48 -25.27 0.68
CA GLU A 117 -12.19 -24.80 1.21
C GLU A 117 -11.38 -24.05 0.14
N PHE A 118 -11.40 -24.54 -1.11
CA PHE A 118 -10.74 -23.85 -2.22
C PHE A 118 -11.39 -22.50 -2.50
N LEU A 119 -12.73 -22.44 -2.61
CA LEU A 119 -13.46 -21.19 -2.84
C LEU A 119 -13.23 -20.17 -1.72
N ALA A 120 -13.24 -20.62 -0.46
CA ALA A 120 -12.96 -19.78 0.71
C ALA A 120 -11.55 -19.20 0.68
N LYS A 121 -10.55 -19.98 0.23
CA LYS A 121 -9.16 -19.52 0.11
C LYS A 121 -8.97 -18.46 -0.98
N ILE A 122 -9.70 -18.56 -2.08
CA ILE A 122 -9.58 -17.64 -3.21
C ILE A 122 -10.30 -16.32 -2.94
N GLY A 123 -11.44 -16.35 -2.25
CA GLY A 123 -12.30 -15.18 -2.04
C GLY A 123 -13.24 -14.95 -3.23
N GLN A 124 -14.47 -14.52 -2.95
CA GLN A 124 -15.54 -14.41 -3.94
C GLN A 124 -15.20 -13.43 -5.07
N GLU A 125 -14.51 -12.34 -4.75
CA GLU A 125 -14.12 -11.27 -5.68
C GLU A 125 -13.07 -11.72 -6.72
N ASN A 126 -12.35 -12.80 -6.43
CA ASN A 126 -11.32 -13.34 -7.30
C ASN A 126 -11.84 -14.47 -8.19
N ILE A 127 -13.08 -14.94 -8.01
CA ILE A 127 -13.68 -15.99 -8.85
C ILE A 127 -14.19 -15.37 -10.15
N ILE A 128 -13.81 -15.96 -11.27
CA ILE A 128 -14.23 -15.53 -12.62
C ILE A 128 -15.36 -16.42 -13.12
N SER A 129 -15.23 -17.74 -12.98
CA SER A 129 -16.27 -18.69 -13.39
C SER A 129 -16.14 -20.03 -12.67
N ILE A 130 -17.26 -20.72 -12.47
CA ILE A 130 -17.34 -22.08 -11.94
C ILE A 130 -18.16 -22.90 -12.94
N ASN A 131 -17.53 -23.87 -13.59
CA ASN A 131 -18.18 -24.73 -14.59
C ASN A 131 -18.14 -26.18 -14.13
N THR A 132 -19.28 -26.87 -14.14
CA THR A 132 -19.34 -28.31 -13.90
C THR A 132 -19.10 -29.06 -15.20
N PHE A 133 -18.51 -30.25 -15.10
CA PHE A 133 -18.34 -31.14 -16.24
C PHE A 133 -18.55 -32.59 -15.80
N ALA A 134 -19.08 -33.41 -16.71
CA ALA A 134 -19.14 -34.85 -16.56
C ALA A 134 -18.06 -35.49 -17.44
N TYR A 135 -17.48 -36.59 -16.97
CA TYR A 135 -16.49 -37.35 -17.71
C TYR A 135 -16.62 -38.84 -17.42
N THR A 136 -16.07 -39.67 -18.30
CA THR A 136 -15.99 -41.11 -18.08
C THR A 136 -14.54 -41.51 -17.86
N HIS A 137 -14.32 -42.42 -16.92
CA HIS A 137 -12.99 -42.98 -16.66
C HIS A 137 -13.08 -44.46 -16.33
N LEU A 138 -11.98 -45.18 -16.57
CA LEU A 138 -11.87 -46.58 -16.19
C LEU A 138 -11.51 -46.64 -14.70
N ASP A 139 -12.39 -47.21 -13.89
CA ASP A 139 -12.10 -47.44 -12.48
C ASP A 139 -11.16 -48.63 -12.30
N ILE A 140 -10.09 -48.44 -11.52
CA ILE A 140 -9.03 -49.43 -11.33
C ILE A 140 -9.54 -50.62 -10.52
N GLY A 141 -10.47 -50.40 -9.59
CA GLY A 141 -11.03 -51.46 -8.73
C GLY A 141 -12.00 -52.37 -9.47
N SER A 142 -12.92 -51.79 -10.24
CA SER A 142 -14.00 -52.53 -10.90
C SER A 142 -13.74 -52.87 -12.37
N GLN A 143 -12.69 -52.31 -13.00
CA GLN A 143 -12.43 -52.39 -14.45
C GLN A 143 -13.61 -51.98 -15.32
N LYS A 144 -14.52 -51.15 -14.78
CA LYS A 144 -15.69 -50.64 -15.49
C LYS A 144 -15.48 -49.17 -15.84
N LEU A 145 -16.08 -48.76 -16.95
CA LEU A 145 -16.23 -47.35 -17.26
C LEU A 145 -17.26 -46.75 -16.32
N LEU A 146 -16.82 -45.85 -15.46
CA LEU A 146 -17.68 -45.08 -14.57
C LEU A 146 -17.82 -43.66 -15.10
N THR A 147 -19.06 -43.18 -15.10
CA THR A 147 -19.35 -41.77 -15.34
C THR A 147 -19.23 -41.04 -14.00
N ASP A 148 -18.46 -39.97 -13.99
CA ASP A 148 -18.24 -39.12 -12.81
C ASP A 148 -18.31 -37.64 -13.21
N PHE A 149 -18.18 -36.75 -12.23
CA PHE A 149 -18.28 -35.33 -12.43
C PHE A 149 -17.15 -34.57 -11.71
N GLY A 150 -16.99 -33.31 -12.09
CA GLY A 150 -16.05 -32.40 -11.47
C GLY A 150 -16.43 -30.96 -11.71
N VAL A 151 -15.61 -30.07 -11.15
CA VAL A 151 -15.76 -28.63 -11.29
C VAL A 151 -14.45 -28.02 -11.77
N MET A 152 -14.55 -27.09 -12.72
CA MET A 152 -13.46 -26.28 -13.23
C MET A 152 -13.71 -24.84 -12.82
N ILE A 153 -12.80 -24.31 -12.00
CA ILE A 153 -12.88 -22.97 -11.43
C ILE A 153 -11.80 -22.11 -12.09
N VAL A 154 -12.22 -21.01 -12.70
CA VAL A 154 -11.33 -19.97 -13.23
C VAL A 154 -11.33 -18.81 -12.24
N PHE A 155 -10.15 -18.38 -11.82
CA PHE A 155 -9.99 -17.38 -10.77
C PHE A 155 -8.73 -16.53 -11.00
N LYS A 156 -8.66 -15.38 -10.33
CA LYS A 156 -7.49 -14.51 -10.25
C LYS A 156 -6.66 -14.89 -9.03
N GLY A 157 -5.40 -15.27 -9.18
CA GLY A 157 -4.54 -15.60 -8.04
C GLY A 157 -3.07 -15.71 -8.38
#